data_AF-A0A484K5Q3-F1
#
_entry.id   AF-A0A484K5Q3-F1
#
_cell.length_a   1.000
_cell.length_b   1.000
_cell.length_c   1.000
_cell.angle_alpha   90.00
_cell.angle_beta   90.00
_cell.angle_gamma   90.00
#
_symmetry.space_group_name_H-M   'P 1'
#
loop_
_entity.id
_entity.type
_entity.pdbx_description
1 polymer ?
#
loop_
_entity_poly.entity_id
_entity_poly.type
_entity_poly.pdbx_seq_one_letter_code
_entity_poly.pdbx_strand_id
1 'polypeptide(L)'
;MAYLAIGPSRCREPVVWKTSWTDSNPRRRFVGCPNYGTPKFCQFMEWRDPEVHPRYRDVILGLMRKAENIREDKPKEKIFCGRHTCGGGGGRIGASVSSWGHISIILIG
;
A
#
# COMPACT_ATOMS: atom_id res chain seq x y z
N MET A 1 27.27 -4.25 -14.43
CA MET A 1 26.70 -3.30 -15.41
C MET A 1 25.28 -2.95 -14.96
N ALA A 2 25.11 -1.86 -14.22
CA ALA A 2 23.79 -1.42 -13.80
C ALA A 2 23.11 -0.78 -15.01
N TYR A 3 22.10 -1.45 -15.56
CA TYR A 3 21.18 -0.83 -16.51
C TYR A 3 20.34 0.20 -15.73
N LEU A 4 20.94 1.36 -15.44
CA LEU A 4 20.18 2.56 -15.12
C LEU A 4 19.45 2.90 -16.41
N ALA A 5 18.19 2.48 -16.50
CA ALA A 5 17.33 2.83 -17.60
C ALA A 5 17.12 4.35 -17.56
N ILE A 6 17.92 5.09 -18.34
CA ILE A 6 17.74 6.51 -18.59
C ILE A 6 16.55 6.65 -19.56
N GLY A 7 15.35 6.32 -19.08
CA GLY A 7 14.08 6.69 -19.72
C GLY A 7 13.60 8.04 -19.18
N PRO A 8 12.74 8.78 -19.89
CA PRO A 8 12.51 10.20 -19.62
C PRO A 8 11.62 10.43 -18.40
N SER A 9 12.18 10.21 -17.21
CA SER A 9 11.68 10.87 -16.01
C SER A 9 11.97 12.37 -16.18
N ARG A 10 10.92 13.21 -16.15
CA ARG A 10 11.09 14.67 -16.23
C ARG A 10 11.78 15.24 -14.97
N CYS A 11 11.93 14.41 -13.94
CA CYS A 11 12.63 14.74 -12.70
C CYS A 11 14.16 14.66 -12.82
N ARG A 12 14.72 14.17 -13.95
CA ARG A 12 16.17 13.91 -14.12
C ARG A 12 16.74 12.91 -13.10
N GLU A 13 15.87 12.14 -12.46
CA GLU A 13 16.23 11.07 -11.53
C GLU A 13 16.10 9.72 -12.24
N PRO A 14 16.91 8.71 -11.87
CA PRO A 14 16.76 7.35 -12.40
C PRO A 14 15.34 6.82 -12.16
N VAL A 15 14.78 6.15 -13.15
CA VAL A 15 13.48 5.48 -12.98
C VAL A 15 13.62 4.32 -12.01
N VAL A 16 12.54 4.02 -11.29
CA VAL A 16 12.50 2.93 -10.30
C VAL A 16 11.44 1.91 -10.67
N TRP A 17 11.70 0.65 -10.29
CA TRP A 17 10.72 -0.42 -10.37
C TRP A 17 9.72 -0.31 -9.22
N LYS A 18 8.44 -0.38 -9.56
CA LYS A 18 7.34 -0.38 -8.58
C LYS A 18 6.34 -1.47 -8.94
N THR A 19 5.62 -1.93 -7.93
CA THR A 19 4.55 -2.91 -8.07
C THR A 19 3.23 -2.24 -7.72
N SER A 20 2.25 -2.35 -8.61
CA SER A 20 0.90 -1.90 -8.35
C SER A 20 0.17 -2.88 -7.43
N TRP A 21 -0.55 -2.32 -6.47
CA TRP A 21 -1.40 -3.04 -5.52
C TRP A 21 -2.84 -2.54 -5.57
N THR A 22 -3.25 -2.00 -6.72
CA THR A 22 -4.63 -1.58 -6.95
C THR A 22 -5.49 -2.76 -7.36
N ASP A 23 -6.80 -2.62 -7.17
CA ASP A 23 -7.77 -3.63 -7.61
C ASP A 23 -7.75 -3.85 -9.13
N SER A 24 -7.45 -2.80 -9.90
CA SER A 24 -7.40 -2.85 -11.36
C SER A 24 -6.14 -3.52 -11.90
N ASN A 25 -5.00 -3.33 -11.24
CA ASN A 25 -3.71 -3.84 -11.69
C ASN A 25 -2.97 -4.49 -10.51
N PRO A 26 -3.51 -5.57 -9.91
CA PRO A 26 -2.88 -6.17 -8.76
C PRO A 26 -1.58 -6.84 -9.16
N ARG A 27 -0.54 -6.67 -8.35
CA ARG A 27 0.77 -7.33 -8.49
C ARG A 27 1.55 -6.99 -9.79
N ARG A 28 1.03 -6.11 -10.65
CA ARG A 28 1.65 -5.77 -11.94
C ARG A 28 2.80 -4.79 -11.75
N ARG A 29 3.97 -5.05 -12.38
CA ARG A 29 5.13 -4.16 -12.27
C ARG A 29 5.15 -3.08 -13.35
N PHE A 30 5.61 -1.91 -12.94
CA PHE A 30 5.87 -0.77 -13.81
C PHE A 30 7.22 -0.14 -13.46
N VAL A 31 7.81 0.55 -14.43
CA VAL A 31 8.88 1.51 -14.14
C VAL A 31 8.28 2.91 -14.10
N GLY A 32 8.76 3.75 -13.19
CA GLY A 32 8.16 5.07 -13.04
C GLY A 32 9.07 6.05 -12.31
N CYS A 33 8.57 7.27 -12.23
CA CYS A 33 9.20 8.32 -11.44
C CYS A 33 9.39 7.87 -9.98
N PRO A 34 10.55 8.14 -9.36
CA PRO A 34 10.76 7.89 -7.93
C PRO A 34 9.66 8.50 -7.06
N ASN A 35 9.25 9.72 -7.44
CA ASN A 35 8.23 10.52 -6.77
C ASN A 35 6.78 10.09 -7.06
N TYR A 36 6.54 8.92 -7.67
CA TYR A 36 5.19 8.36 -7.87
C TYR A 36 4.39 8.32 -6.56
N GLY A 37 3.18 8.90 -6.56
CA GLY A 37 2.31 9.02 -5.39
C GLY A 37 2.51 10.28 -4.55
N THR A 38 3.41 11.18 -4.97
CA THR A 38 3.66 12.46 -4.27
C THR A 38 3.30 13.65 -5.17
N PRO A 39 3.18 14.87 -4.62
CA PRO A 39 2.97 16.09 -5.43
C PRO A 39 4.09 16.35 -6.46
N LYS A 40 5.30 15.80 -6.25
CA LYS A 40 6.44 15.90 -7.17
C LYS A 40 6.40 14.87 -8.29
N PHE A 41 5.35 14.04 -8.36
CA PHE A 41 5.22 13.01 -9.38
C PHE A 41 5.17 13.64 -10.78
N CYS A 42 6.20 13.39 -11.58
CA CYS A 42 6.24 13.91 -12.95
C CYS A 42 5.37 13.15 -13.95
N GLN A 43 4.42 12.31 -13.51
CA GLN A 43 3.51 11.51 -14.37
C GLN A 43 4.19 10.48 -15.28
N PHE A 44 5.51 10.28 -15.18
CA PHE A 44 6.18 9.20 -15.89
C PHE A 44 5.88 7.85 -15.23
N MET A 45 5.19 6.97 -15.95
CA MET A 45 4.87 5.60 -15.55
C MET A 45 4.72 4.74 -16.82
N GLU A 46 5.34 3.56 -16.82
CA GLU A 46 5.25 2.61 -17.94
C GLU A 46 5.12 1.19 -17.41
N TRP A 47 4.07 0.49 -17.84
CA TRP A 47 3.87 -0.92 -17.50
C TRP A 47 4.92 -1.80 -18.18
N ARG A 48 5.50 -2.72 -17.41
CA ARG A 48 6.50 -3.67 -17.91
C ARG A 48 5.97 -5.08 -17.99
N ASP A 49 5.17 -5.47 -17.01
CA ASP A 49 4.44 -6.73 -17.10
C ASP A 49 3.15 -6.55 -17.91
N PRO A 50 2.69 -7.58 -18.63
CA PRO A 50 1.36 -7.58 -19.24
C PRO A 50 0.27 -7.48 -18.17
N GLU A 51 -0.96 -7.19 -18.61
CA GLU A 51 -2.09 -7.20 -17.70
C GLU A 51 -2.30 -8.61 -17.12
N VAL A 52 -2.66 -8.66 -15.84
CA VAL A 52 -2.93 -9.92 -15.17
C VAL A 52 -4.24 -10.48 -15.68
N HIS A 53 -4.25 -11.76 -16.07
CA HIS A 53 -5.45 -12.43 -16.53
C HIS A 53 -6.59 -12.31 -15.48
N PRO A 54 -7.86 -12.08 -15.88
CA PRO A 54 -8.97 -11.83 -14.95
C PRO A 54 -9.12 -12.90 -13.86
N ARG A 55 -8.98 -14.18 -14.23
CA ARG A 55 -9.01 -15.28 -13.25
C ARG A 55 -7.95 -15.16 -12.15
N TYR A 56 -6.73 -14.74 -12.50
CA TYR A 56 -5.67 -14.54 -11.51
C TYR A 56 -5.88 -13.25 -10.72
N ARG A 57 -6.44 -12.22 -11.35
CA ARG A 57 -6.82 -10.96 -10.69
C ARG A 57 -7.72 -11.25 -9.50
N ASP A 58 -8.82 -11.98 -9.67
CA ASP A 58 -9.78 -12.28 -8.59
C ASP A 58 -9.15 -13.03 -7.42
N VAL A 59 -8.30 -14.02 -7.72
CA VAL A 59 -7.55 -14.78 -6.71
C VAL A 59 -6.61 -13.85 -5.93
N ILE A 60 -5.83 -13.02 -6.63
CA ILE A 60 -4.90 -12.08 -5.98
C ILE A 60 -5.66 -11.09 -5.10
N LEU A 61 -6.77 -10.53 -5.57
CA LEU A 61 -7.58 -9.61 -4.80
C LEU A 61 -8.19 -10.27 -3.55
N GLY A 62 -8.66 -11.51 -3.67
CA GLY A 62 -9.12 -12.30 -2.53
C GLY A 62 -8.03 -12.49 -1.47
N LEU A 63 -6.80 -12.79 -1.90
CA LEU A 63 -5.66 -12.92 -1.01
C LEU A 63 -5.26 -11.59 -0.35
N MET A 64 -5.30 -10.49 -1.10
CA MET A 64 -5.01 -9.15 -0.56
C MET A 64 -6.00 -8.75 0.53
N ARG A 65 -7.31 -8.92 0.28
CA ARG A 65 -8.35 -8.66 1.29
C ARG A 65 -8.18 -9.53 2.53
N LYS A 66 -7.89 -10.83 2.35
CA LYS A 66 -7.62 -11.73 3.48
C LYS A 66 -6.40 -11.27 4.29
N ALA A 67 -5.34 -10.82 3.62
CA ALA A 67 -4.14 -10.30 4.29
C ALA A 67 -4.41 -9.00 5.05
N GLU A 68 -5.29 -8.14 4.54
CA GLU A 68 -5.73 -6.92 5.21
C GLU A 68 -6.54 -7.25 6.47
N ASN A 69 -7.54 -8.12 6.37
CA ASN A 69 -8.34 -8.56 7.53
C ASN A 69 -7.46 -9.16 8.64
N ILE A 70 -6.45 -9.97 8.30
CA ILE A 70 -5.51 -10.52 9.28
C ILE A 70 -4.70 -9.43 9.99
N ARG A 71 -4.36 -8.33 9.29
CA ARG A 71 -3.63 -7.21 9.89
C ARG A 71 -4.50 -6.34 10.79
N GLU A 72 -5.79 -6.29 10.53
CA GLU A 72 -6.77 -5.60 11.38
C GLU A 72 -7.14 -6.45 12.60
N ASP A 73 -7.22 -7.77 12.44
CA ASP A 73 -7.36 -8.77 13.50
C ASP A 73 -6.07 -8.97 14.32
N LYS A 74 -5.31 -7.89 14.57
CA LYS A 74 -4.37 -7.92 15.69
C LYS A 74 -5.20 -8.25 16.93
N PRO A 75 -4.88 -9.32 17.68
CA PRO A 75 -5.55 -9.54 18.94
C PRO A 75 -5.33 -8.25 19.72
N LYS A 76 -6.42 -7.55 20.07
CA LYS A 76 -6.37 -6.59 21.16
C LYS A 76 -5.78 -7.40 22.29
N GLU A 77 -4.51 -7.18 22.61
CA GLU A 77 -3.83 -7.86 23.68
C GLU A 77 -4.69 -7.57 24.89
N LYS A 78 -5.51 -8.57 25.27
CA LYS A 78 -6.38 -8.44 26.42
C LYS A 78 -5.41 -8.51 27.57
N ILE A 79 -4.91 -7.35 27.99
CA ILE A 79 -4.24 -7.23 29.27
C ILE A 79 -5.29 -7.69 30.26
N PHE A 80 -5.14 -8.93 30.71
CA PHE A 80 -5.98 -9.51 31.74
C PHE A 80 -5.58 -8.81 33.04
N CYS A 81 -6.15 -7.63 33.27
CA CYS A 81 -6.22 -7.08 34.60
C CYS A 81 -7.18 -7.98 35.37
N GLY A 82 -6.66 -8.68 36.38
CA GLY A 82 -7.41 -9.66 37.14
C GLY A 82 -8.77 -9.12 37.60
N ARG A 83 -9.82 -9.92 37.34
CA ARG A 83 -11.08 -10.06 38.09
C ARG A 83 -11.87 -8.79 38.49
N HIS A 84 -11.68 -7.61 37.91
CA HIS A 84 -12.57 -6.47 38.19
C HIS A 84 -12.89 -5.68 36.92
N THR A 85 -14.19 -5.42 36.68
CA THR A 85 -14.63 -4.56 35.57
C THR A 85 -14.37 -3.11 35.92
N CYS A 86 -13.24 -2.57 35.48
CA CYS A 86 -13.04 -1.12 35.47
C CYS A 86 -13.53 -0.58 34.12
N GLY A 87 -14.65 0.14 34.14
CA GLY A 87 -15.14 0.89 32.98
C GLY A 87 -14.14 1.98 32.62
N GLY A 88 -13.75 2.05 31.35
CA GLY A 88 -12.85 3.07 30.84
C GLY A 88 -13.22 3.41 29.40
N GLY A 89 -13.82 4.59 29.22
CA GLY A 89 -14.10 5.15 27.90
C GLY A 89 -12.80 5.31 27.12
N GLY A 90 -12.74 4.68 25.95
CA GLY A 90 -11.64 4.84 25.00
C GLY A 90 -12.22 5.28 23.66
N GLY A 91 -12.04 6.55 23.33
CA GLY A 91 -12.39 7.10 22.03
C GLY A 91 -11.76 6.27 20.90
N ARG A 92 -12.55 5.96 19.87
CA ARG A 92 -12.09 5.23 18.70
C ARG A 92 -11.21 6.14 17.85
N ILE A 93 -9.89 6.03 17.98
CA ILE A 93 -8.99 6.47 16.91
C ILE A 93 -8.95 5.37 15.85
N GLY A 94 -9.75 5.54 14.80
CA GLY A 94 -9.67 4.70 13.61
C GLY A 94 -8.49 5.17 12.76
N ALA A 95 -7.49 4.32 12.53
CA ALA A 95 -6.50 4.56 11.50
C ALA A 95 -7.08 4.11 10.15
N SER A 96 -7.47 5.05 9.30
CA SER A 96 -7.81 4.78 7.90
C SER A 96 -6.51 4.66 7.12
N VAL A 97 -6.18 3.45 6.64
CA VAL A 97 -5.11 3.27 5.65
C VAL A 97 -5.67 3.72 4.30
N SER A 98 -5.22 4.87 3.81
CA SER A 98 -5.60 5.32 2.47
C SER A 98 -5.08 4.32 1.41
N SER A 99 -5.91 4.04 0.41
CA SER A 99 -5.72 3.07 -0.69
C SER A 99 -4.44 3.27 -1.55
N TRP A 100 -3.54 4.14 -1.13
CA TRP A 100 -2.41 4.65 -1.91
C TRP A 100 -1.08 4.46 -1.18
N GLY A 101 -0.83 3.28 -0.61
CA GLY A 101 0.53 2.74 -0.38
C GLY A 101 1.56 3.58 0.38
N HIS A 102 1.17 4.65 1.09
CA HIS A 102 2.04 5.44 1.95
C HIS A 102 1.55 5.34 3.39
N ILE A 103 2.43 4.91 4.30
CA ILE A 103 2.22 5.04 5.74
C ILE A 103 2.41 6.53 6.06
N SER A 104 1.31 7.28 6.10
CA SER A 104 1.28 8.59 6.75
C SER A 104 0.68 8.40 8.14
N ILE A 105 1.50 8.52 9.19
CA ILE A 105 1.02 8.73 10.55
C ILE A 105 0.45 10.15 10.57
N ILE A 106 -0.87 10.30 10.58
CA ILE A 106 -1.52 11.57 10.90
C ILE A 106 -1.92 11.48 12.37
N LEU A 107 -1.24 12.24 13.23
CA LEU A 107 -1.70 12.54 14.58
C LEU A 107 -2.90 13.48 14.43
N ILE A 108 -4.09 13.03 14.81
CA ILE A 108 -5.26 13.91 14.95
C ILE A 108 -5.30 14.35 16.42
N GLY A 109 -5.04 15.64 16.63
CA GLY A 109 -5.37 16.33 17.89
C GLY A 109 -6.83 16.75 17.93
#